data_AF-A0AAU7TUH9-F1
#
_entry.id   AF-A0AAU7TUH9-F1
#
_cell.length_a   1.000
_cell.length_b   1.000
_cell.length_c   1.000
_cell.angle_alpha   90.00
_cell.angle_beta   90.00
_cell.angle_gamma   90.00
#
_symmetry.space_group_name_H-M   'P 1'
#
loop_
_entity.id
_entity.type
_entity.pdbx_description
1 polymer ?
#
loop_
_entity_poly.entity_id
_entity_poly.type
_entity_poly.pdbx_seq_one_letter_code
_entity_poly.pdbx_strand_id
1 'polypeptide(L)'
;MKKYSPSTNAFYDADINQSIPSDATEITDDEWSSLLAGQCEGMVIVAGPGGKPLLTELVLSEEEKFAQLEAKKRELRIVADDVITPLQDAVTLGIATDDENASLKAWMTYRVLLNRLDTKSGGSSEIIWPEQPA
;
A
#
# COMPACT_ATOMS: atom_id res chain seq x y z
N MET A 1 5.15 6.19 34.67
CA MET A 1 4.10 7.19 34.31
C MET A 1 4.09 7.36 32.80
N LYS A 2 2.93 7.20 32.15
CA LYS A 2 2.80 7.21 30.69
C LYS A 2 2.75 8.63 30.11
N LYS A 3 3.43 8.83 28.98
CA LYS A 3 3.51 10.10 28.27
C LYS A 3 3.44 9.91 26.75
N TYR A 4 2.97 10.93 26.03
CA TYR A 4 2.97 11.00 24.57
C TYR A 4 3.62 12.30 24.11
N SER A 5 4.54 12.22 23.14
CA SER A 5 5.18 13.38 22.51
C SER A 5 4.69 13.55 21.07
N PRO A 6 4.08 14.70 20.74
CA PRO A 6 3.69 15.05 19.38
C PRO A 6 4.85 15.10 18.39
N SER A 7 6.00 15.67 18.78
CA SER A 7 7.15 15.85 17.89
C SER A 7 7.77 14.54 17.43
N THR A 8 7.67 13.49 18.24
CA THR A 8 8.18 12.16 17.91
C THR A 8 7.08 11.18 17.52
N ASN A 9 5.81 11.62 17.59
CA ASN A 9 4.61 10.79 17.48
C ASN A 9 4.74 9.46 18.24
N ALA A 10 5.28 9.52 19.47
CA ALA A 10 5.70 8.35 20.22
C ALA A 10 5.28 8.40 21.68
N PHE A 11 5.21 7.21 22.24
CA PHE A 11 4.84 6.92 23.60
C PHE A 11 6.09 6.70 24.47
N TYR A 12 6.07 7.23 25.69
CA TYR A 12 7.17 7.18 26.65
C TYR A 12 6.64 6.76 28.02
N ASP A 13 7.45 6.03 28.77
CA ASP A 13 7.22 5.78 30.19
C ASP A 13 8.36 6.38 31.00
N ALA A 14 8.04 7.26 31.94
CA ALA A 14 9.03 7.88 32.85
C ALA A 14 9.85 6.86 33.65
N ASP A 15 9.34 5.63 33.82
CA ASP A 15 10.02 4.57 34.56
C ASP A 15 10.99 3.77 33.66
N ILE A 16 10.85 3.86 32.34
CA ILE A 16 11.63 3.08 31.35
C ILE A 16 12.55 3.98 30.53
N ASN A 17 12.06 5.15 30.13
CA ASN A 17 12.74 6.07 29.22
C ASN A 17 13.48 7.16 30.01
N GLN A 18 14.81 7.16 29.90
CA GLN A 18 15.67 8.17 30.54
C GLN A 18 15.63 9.54 29.87
N SER A 19 15.39 9.56 28.55
CA SER A 19 15.27 10.78 27.76
C SER A 19 13.85 10.85 27.22
N ILE A 20 13.11 11.87 27.66
CA ILE A 20 11.73 12.13 27.24
C ILE A 20 11.69 13.54 26.66
N PRO A 21 11.09 13.72 25.46
CA PRO A 21 10.90 15.04 24.87
C PRO A 21 10.17 16.02 25.81
N SER A 22 10.55 17.29 25.77
CA SER A 22 9.93 18.32 26.63
C SER A 22 8.48 18.63 26.23
N ASP A 23 8.08 18.30 25.01
CA ASP A 23 6.70 18.40 24.53
C ASP A 23 5.84 17.18 24.91
N ALA A 24 6.39 16.22 25.65
CA ALA A 24 5.66 15.02 26.07
C ALA A 24 4.62 15.37 27.14
N THR A 25 3.36 15.06 26.85
CA THR A 25 2.22 15.25 27.74
C THR A 25 1.87 13.95 28.45
N GLU A 26 1.43 14.04 29.70
CA GLU A 26 0.97 12.87 30.46
C GLU A 26 -0.35 12.33 29.90
N ILE A 27 -0.43 11.01 29.81
CA ILE A 27 -1.65 10.28 29.46
C ILE A 27 -1.88 9.18 30.49
N THR A 28 -3.12 8.76 30.63
CA THR A 28 -3.49 7.65 31.53
C THR A 28 -3.07 6.30 30.95
N ASP A 29 -2.89 5.30 31.82
CA ASP A 29 -2.63 3.91 31.39
C ASP A 29 -3.78 3.34 30.55
N ASP A 30 -5.03 3.76 30.82
CA ASP A 30 -6.21 3.34 30.05
C ASP A 30 -6.21 3.97 28.65
N GLU A 31 -5.91 5.27 28.52
CA GLU A 31 -5.73 5.93 27.22
C GLU A 31 -4.62 5.26 26.42
N TRP A 32 -3.46 5.04 27.05
CA TRP A 32 -2.34 4.33 26.45
C TRP A 32 -2.74 2.95 25.92
N SER A 33 -3.39 2.15 26.75
CA SER A 33 -3.81 0.79 26.39
C SER A 33 -4.84 0.78 25.27
N SER A 34 -5.80 1.71 25.31
CA SER A 34 -6.82 1.86 24.27
C SER A 34 -6.22 2.26 22.92
N LEU A 35 -5.24 3.17 22.93
CA LEU A 35 -4.53 3.62 21.72
C LEU A 35 -3.74 2.48 21.08
N LEU A 36 -3.03 1.68 21.88
CA LEU A 36 -2.30 0.50 21.39
C LEU A 36 -3.26 -0.58 20.85
N ALA A 37 -4.38 -0.82 21.53
CA ALA A 37 -5.41 -1.74 21.05
C ALA A 37 -5.96 -1.30 19.68
N GLY A 38 -6.20 0.00 19.51
CA GLY A 38 -6.62 0.59 18.24
C GLY A 38 -5.65 0.34 17.07
N GLN A 39 -4.33 0.31 17.33
CA GLN A 39 -3.36 -0.04 16.29
C GLN A 39 -3.51 -1.49 15.82
N CYS A 40 -3.88 -2.42 16.70
CA CYS A 40 -4.18 -3.79 16.32
C CYS A 40 -5.45 -3.90 15.46
N GLU A 41 -6.32 -2.90 15.50
CA GLU A 41 -7.53 -2.78 14.66
C GLU A 41 -7.25 -2.04 13.34
N GLY A 42 -5.99 -1.72 13.03
CA GLY A 42 -5.58 -1.06 11.78
C GLY A 42 -5.66 0.47 11.82
N MET A 43 -5.92 1.06 12.99
CA MET A 43 -5.90 2.51 13.17
C MET A 43 -4.47 3.02 13.35
N VAL A 44 -4.26 4.30 13.10
CA VAL A 44 -2.99 4.99 13.35
C VAL A 44 -3.16 6.04 14.43
N ILE A 45 -2.09 6.26 15.19
CA ILE A 45 -2.03 7.29 16.22
C ILE A 45 -1.35 8.50 15.61
N VAL A 46 -2.00 9.65 15.69
CA VAL A 46 -1.50 10.94 15.21
C VAL A 46 -1.53 11.97 16.32
N ALA A 47 -0.74 13.03 16.18
CA ALA A 47 -0.80 14.18 17.07
C ALA A 47 -2.11 14.94 16.84
N GLY A 48 -3.03 14.82 17.79
CA GLY A 48 -4.32 15.52 17.78
C GLY A 48 -4.25 16.93 18.38
N PRO A 49 -5.41 17.60 18.49
CA PRO A 49 -5.51 18.93 19.09
C PRO A 49 -4.92 18.97 20.50
N GLY A 50 -4.14 20.01 20.80
CA GLY A 50 -3.50 20.17 22.11
C GLY A 50 -2.33 19.22 22.37
N GLY A 51 -1.82 18.53 21.35
CA GLY A 51 -0.66 17.64 21.49
C GLY A 51 -0.99 16.31 22.18
N LYS A 52 -2.27 15.92 22.22
CA LYS A 52 -2.70 14.61 22.71
C LYS A 52 -2.74 13.59 21.58
N PRO A 53 -2.48 12.31 21.86
CA PRO A 53 -2.60 11.27 20.85
C PRO A 53 -4.07 11.11 20.43
N LEU A 54 -4.31 11.00 19.14
CA LEU A 54 -5.61 10.74 18.56
C LEU A 54 -5.53 9.48 17.70
N LEU A 55 -6.46 8.57 17.91
CA LEU A 55 -6.63 7.40 17.06
C LEU A 55 -7.46 7.77 15.83
N THR A 56 -6.96 7.50 14.64
CA THR A 56 -7.65 7.77 13.37
C THR A 56 -7.43 6.63 12.39
N GLU A 57 -8.32 6.51 11.40
CA GLU A 57 -8.08 5.63 10.26
C GLU A 57 -6.83 6.07 9.48
N LEU A 58 -6.11 5.10 8.90
CA LEU A 58 -4.99 5.38 8.01
C LEU A 58 -5.50 6.08 6.75
N VAL A 59 -5.25 7.39 6.65
CA VAL A 59 -5.47 8.15 5.42
C VAL A 59 -4.15 8.27 4.69
N LEU A 60 -3.96 7.45 3.65
CA LEU A 60 -2.82 7.57 2.76
C LEU A 60 -2.85 8.93 2.04
N SER A 61 -1.68 9.55 1.94
CA SER A 61 -1.47 10.73 1.08
C SER A 61 -1.74 10.40 -0.39
N GLU A 62 -1.97 11.41 -1.22
CA GLU A 62 -2.13 11.23 -2.68
C GLU A 62 -0.90 10.59 -3.31
N GLU A 63 0.29 10.96 -2.85
CA GLU A 63 1.56 10.37 -3.29
C GLU A 63 1.66 8.88 -2.95
N GLU A 64 1.32 8.50 -1.71
CA GLU A 64 1.32 7.09 -1.29
C GLU A 64 0.28 6.26 -2.05
N LYS A 65 -0.93 6.82 -2.26
CA LYS A 65 -1.96 6.18 -3.09
C LYS A 65 -1.46 5.96 -4.51
N PHE A 66 -0.86 6.98 -5.11
CA PHE A 66 -0.28 6.89 -6.45
C PHE A 66 0.84 5.84 -6.52
N ALA A 67 1.74 5.83 -5.54
CA ALA A 67 2.83 4.87 -5.46
C ALA A 67 2.31 3.41 -5.36
N GLN A 68 1.26 3.17 -4.57
CA GLN A 68 0.62 1.85 -4.49
C GLN A 68 -0.01 1.42 -5.82
N LEU A 69 -0.68 2.35 -6.52
CA LEU A 69 -1.26 2.07 -7.83
C LEU A 69 -0.19 1.73 -8.87
N GLU A 70 0.92 2.46 -8.90
CA GLU A 70 2.05 2.17 -9.79
C GLU A 70 2.76 0.87 -9.43
N ALA A 71 2.89 0.55 -8.14
CA ALA A 71 3.43 -0.73 -7.68
C ALA A 71 2.55 -1.89 -8.18
N LYS A 72 1.23 -1.82 -7.98
CA LYS A 72 0.27 -2.82 -8.48
C LYS A 72 0.33 -2.95 -10.00
N LYS A 73 0.35 -1.83 -10.74
CA LYS A 73 0.50 -1.84 -12.21
C LYS A 73 1.80 -2.52 -12.64
N ARG A 74 2.90 -2.29 -11.91
CA ARG A 74 4.18 -2.94 -12.17
C ARG A 74 4.12 -4.44 -11.92
N GLU A 75 3.58 -4.88 -10.80
CA GLU A 75 3.42 -6.31 -10.47
C GLU A 75 2.61 -7.05 -11.55
N LEU A 76 1.47 -6.50 -11.94
CA LEU A 76 0.62 -7.09 -12.98
C LEU A 76 1.31 -7.17 -14.35
N ARG A 77 2.22 -6.24 -14.66
CA ARG A 77 3.05 -6.30 -15.87
C ARG A 77 4.12 -7.39 -15.80
N ILE A 78 4.75 -7.57 -14.64
CA ILE A 78 5.73 -8.65 -14.43
C ILE A 78 5.04 -10.00 -14.66
N VAL A 79 3.85 -10.21 -14.08
CA VAL A 79 3.07 -11.43 -14.32
C VAL A 79 2.77 -11.62 -15.82
N ALA A 80 2.36 -10.56 -16.51
CA ALA A 80 2.11 -10.65 -17.95
C ALA A 80 3.39 -10.97 -18.75
N ASP A 81 4.52 -10.36 -18.41
CA ASP A 81 5.81 -10.60 -19.05
C ASP A 81 6.26 -12.05 -18.85
N ASP A 82 6.13 -12.59 -17.64
CA ASP A 82 6.49 -13.97 -17.29
C ASP A 82 5.69 -15.01 -18.09
N VAL A 83 4.42 -14.73 -18.41
CA VAL A 83 3.58 -15.59 -19.27
C VAL A 83 3.90 -15.38 -20.75
N ILE A 84 4.11 -14.14 -21.17
CA ILE A 84 4.36 -13.79 -22.58
C ILE A 84 5.68 -14.39 -23.09
N THR A 85 6.75 -14.38 -22.29
CA THR A 85 8.08 -14.84 -22.72
C THR A 85 8.07 -16.26 -23.31
N PRO A 86 7.63 -17.32 -22.60
CA PRO A 86 7.63 -18.67 -23.18
C PRO A 86 6.69 -18.82 -24.38
N LEU A 87 5.56 -18.10 -24.41
CA LEU A 87 4.64 -18.12 -25.54
C LEU A 87 5.26 -17.48 -26.79
N GLN A 88 6.02 -16.39 -26.62
CA GLN A 88 6.78 -15.77 -27.71
C GLN A 88 7.89 -16.68 -28.22
N ASP A 89 8.55 -17.43 -27.34
CA ASP A 89 9.55 -18.43 -27.74
C ASP A 89 8.92 -19.52 -28.60
N ALA A 90 7.76 -20.06 -28.21
CA ALA A 90 7.04 -21.07 -29.00
C ALA A 90 6.65 -20.54 -30.40
N VAL A 91 6.20 -19.29 -30.49
CA VAL A 91 5.90 -18.63 -31.78
C VAL A 91 7.17 -18.43 -32.61
N THR A 92 8.25 -17.98 -31.99
CA THR A 92 9.55 -17.73 -32.65
C THR A 92 10.15 -19.02 -33.20
N LEU A 93 10.02 -20.12 -32.46
CA LEU A 93 10.47 -21.45 -32.87
C LEU A 93 9.52 -22.11 -33.89
N GLY A 94 8.35 -21.51 -34.17
CA GLY A 94 7.36 -22.06 -35.09
C GLY A 94 6.66 -23.32 -34.55
N ILE A 95 6.66 -23.53 -33.23
CA ILE A 95 6.06 -24.70 -32.57
C ILE A 95 4.84 -24.36 -31.71
N ALA A 96 4.42 -23.09 -31.69
CA ALA A 96 3.24 -22.65 -30.96
C ALA A 96 1.97 -23.32 -31.46
N THR A 97 1.17 -23.82 -30.53
CA THR A 97 -0.20 -24.31 -30.75
C THR A 97 -1.18 -23.16 -30.97
N ASP A 98 -2.37 -23.47 -31.48
CA ASP A 98 -3.44 -22.47 -31.64
C ASP A 98 -3.85 -21.84 -30.29
N ASP A 99 -3.86 -22.64 -29.22
CA ASP A 99 -4.17 -22.19 -27.86
C ASP A 99 -3.08 -21.25 -27.32
N GLU A 100 -1.80 -21.57 -27.52
CA GLU A 100 -0.69 -20.68 -27.14
C GLU A 100 -0.71 -19.36 -27.92
N ASN A 101 -1.08 -19.38 -29.20
CA ASN A 101 -1.26 -18.16 -30.00
C ASN A 101 -2.42 -17.30 -29.48
N ALA A 102 -3.54 -17.94 -29.11
CA ALA A 102 -4.69 -17.24 -28.52
C ALA A 102 -4.33 -16.63 -27.16
N SER A 103 -3.64 -17.40 -26.30
CA SER A 103 -3.17 -16.95 -24.99
C SER A 103 -2.17 -15.79 -25.13
N LEU A 104 -1.19 -15.90 -26.04
CA LEU A 104 -0.21 -14.84 -26.29
C LEU A 104 -0.89 -13.53 -26.67
N LYS A 105 -1.88 -13.60 -27.58
CA LYS A 105 -2.66 -12.42 -27.98
C LYS A 105 -3.39 -11.81 -26.79
N ALA A 106 -4.05 -12.63 -25.97
CA ALA A 106 -4.79 -12.16 -24.80
C ALA A 106 -3.87 -11.47 -23.78
N TRP A 107 -2.74 -12.08 -23.45
CA TRP A 107 -1.75 -11.52 -22.51
C TRP A 107 -1.08 -10.25 -23.05
N MET A 108 -0.77 -10.19 -24.34
CA MET A 108 -0.26 -8.96 -24.97
C MET A 108 -1.31 -7.83 -24.93
N THR A 109 -2.59 -8.13 -25.21
CA THR A 109 -3.68 -7.16 -25.07
C THR A 109 -3.79 -6.67 -23.63
N TYR A 110 -3.79 -7.58 -22.66
CA TYR A 110 -3.82 -7.25 -21.23
C TYR A 110 -2.66 -6.33 -20.81
N ARG A 111 -1.42 -6.66 -21.18
CA ARG A 111 -0.23 -5.83 -20.90
C ARG A 111 -0.34 -4.42 -21.52
N VAL A 112 -0.89 -4.30 -22.72
CA VAL A 112 -1.13 -3.00 -23.38
C VAL A 112 -2.21 -2.21 -22.63
N LEU A 113 -3.31 -2.85 -22.20
CA LEU A 113 -4.35 -2.21 -21.41
C LEU A 113 -3.80 -1.68 -20.08
N LEU A 114 -2.99 -2.49 -19.37
CA LEU A 114 -2.29 -2.04 -18.16
C LEU A 114 -1.44 -0.80 -18.41
N ASN A 115 -0.64 -0.78 -19.49
CA ASN A 115 0.20 0.37 -19.81
C ASN A 115 -0.61 1.66 -20.04
N ARG A 116 -1.80 1.52 -20.66
CA ARG A 116 -2.71 2.64 -20.94
C ARG A 116 -3.52 3.10 -19.73
N LEU A 117 -3.58 2.33 -18.64
CA LEU A 117 -4.24 2.77 -17.42
C LEU A 117 -3.62 4.06 -16.91
N ASP A 118 -4.45 5.09 -16.75
CA ASP A 118 -4.08 6.33 -16.10
C ASP A 118 -4.25 6.19 -14.59
N THR A 119 -3.13 6.04 -13.91
CA THR A 119 -3.03 5.92 -12.45
C THR A 119 -2.92 7.28 -11.76
N LYS A 120 -2.79 8.39 -12.51
CA LYS A 120 -2.65 9.74 -11.96
C LYS A 120 -3.99 10.41 -11.69
N SER A 121 -5.01 10.11 -12.51
CA SER A 121 -6.30 10.80 -12.46
C SER A 121 -7.35 10.09 -11.60
N GLY A 122 -7.16 8.80 -11.31
CA GLY A 122 -8.09 8.03 -10.48
C GLY A 122 -7.61 8.00 -9.03
N GLY A 123 -8.42 8.55 -8.11
CA GLY A 123 -8.30 8.16 -6.71
C GLY A 123 -8.31 6.63 -6.61
N SER A 124 -7.58 6.05 -5.65
CA SER A 124 -7.32 4.60 -5.52
C SER A 124 -8.57 3.70 -5.61
N SER A 125 -9.76 4.24 -5.41
CA SER A 125 -11.07 3.55 -5.44
C SER A 125 -11.79 3.53 -6.80
N GLU A 126 -11.31 4.25 -7.82
CA GLU A 126 -12.02 4.40 -9.12
C GLU A 126 -11.36 3.69 -10.31
N ILE A 127 -10.15 3.13 -10.12
CA ILE A 127 -9.41 2.50 -11.22
C ILE A 127 -9.99 1.11 -11.52
N ILE A 128 -10.57 0.97 -12.71
CA ILE A 128 -11.01 -0.33 -13.25
C ILE A 128 -9.79 -1.03 -13.85
N TRP A 129 -9.31 -2.06 -13.16
CA TRP A 129 -8.21 -2.89 -13.64
C TRP A 129 -8.71 -3.86 -14.71
N PRO A 130 -7.96 -4.08 -15.81
CA PRO A 130 -8.29 -5.13 -16.76
C PRO A 130 -8.23 -6.49 -16.05
N GLU A 131 -9.06 -7.43 -16.48
CA GLU A 131 -9.05 -8.79 -15.96
C GLU A 131 -7.87 -9.56 -16.53
N GLN A 132 -7.23 -10.40 -15.70
CA GLN A 132 -6.16 -11.27 -16.14
C GLN A 132 -6.72 -12.36 -17.07
N PRO A 133 -6.06 -12.63 -18.21
CA PRO A 133 -6.42 -13.77 -19.05
C PRO A 133 -6.25 -15.10 -18.32
N ALA A 134 -6.98 -16.12 -18.79
CA ALA A 134 -6.86 -17.50 -18.34
C ALA A 134 -5.65 -18.21 -18.96
#